data_AF-A0A1Y2T7B8-F1
#
_entry.id   AF-A0A1Y2T7B8-F1
#
_cell.length_a   1.000
_cell.length_b   1.000
_cell.length_c   1.000
_cell.angle_alpha   90.00
_cell.angle_beta   90.00
_cell.angle_gamma   90.00
#
_symmetry.space_group_name_H-M   'P 1'
#
loop_
_entity.id
_entity.type
_entity.pdbx_description
1 polymer ?
#
loop_
_entity_poly.entity_id
_entity_poly.type
_entity_poly.pdbx_seq_one_letter_code
_entity_poly.pdbx_strand_id
1 'polypeptide(L)'
;MRIAALMLALFVLLGCSSPATSPTDGQGAAPPAAPEGTAAPPGEAQAPGFSGGVDKGAGPSDGSQATAPERDWEEQARRADERLAELRRELSHPVFVPTQVPEGLHPQMPSRSDRLVSIAYVDDDLNRVLRVSSGPLGCCIDADPNKMVAGGTPIRDGREARFIPNQPEFGGNILWWQEDGAYVALSGPHLTEEDLFAIAEFLSPTATLTGPPDALPPDVYPPDYRTEVPQVDAVIDAFLAKDVHRLASCDMLRCEEGAEGALEPVVTWGSCEVNNTWTGWDTVRSLVEGWVGEPRLLYAAYRVQGIGDWAYLVQFAKYRHDQRPKSAVLDGEGRILQLWMGCGALFDMQADHYEPIAPPRTGL
;
A
#
# COMPACT_ATOMS: atom_id res chain seq x y z
N MET A 1 65.23 13.69 -7.92
CA MET A 1 64.96 15.16 -7.89
C MET A 1 63.78 15.39 -8.83
N ARG A 2 62.62 15.84 -8.34
CA ARG A 2 62.16 17.26 -8.29
C ARG A 2 61.97 17.85 -9.73
N ILE A 3 60.89 18.55 -10.12
CA ILE A 3 59.68 19.07 -9.41
C ILE A 3 58.62 19.60 -10.44
N ALA A 4 57.36 19.87 -10.01
CA ALA A 4 56.34 20.78 -10.61
C ALA A 4 55.68 20.43 -11.99
N ALA A 5 54.51 20.95 -12.39
CA ALA A 5 53.33 21.65 -11.79
C ALA A 5 52.22 21.75 -12.89
N LEU A 6 50.90 21.56 -12.69
CA LEU A 6 49.86 22.26 -11.90
C LEU A 6 49.23 23.51 -12.59
N MET A 7 47.99 23.36 -13.11
CA MET A 7 46.86 24.33 -13.30
C MET A 7 45.60 23.49 -13.67
N LEU A 8 44.32 23.69 -13.27
CA LEU A 8 43.57 24.62 -12.38
C LEU A 8 42.77 25.78 -13.05
N ALA A 9 41.58 26.07 -12.48
CA ALA A 9 40.50 27.02 -12.84
C ALA A 9 39.53 26.58 -13.99
N LEU A 10 38.20 26.43 -13.84
CA LEU A 10 37.11 27.17 -13.13
C LEU A 10 36.49 28.29 -13.99
N PHE A 11 35.19 28.18 -14.33
CA PHE A 11 34.37 29.29 -14.85
C PHE A 11 32.92 29.24 -14.32
N VAL A 12 32.26 30.40 -14.32
CA VAL A 12 31.09 30.74 -13.48
C VAL A 12 29.84 31.08 -14.31
N LEU A 13 28.66 31.00 -13.67
CA LEU A 13 27.32 31.38 -14.10
C LEU A 13 27.16 32.84 -14.64
N LEU A 14 25.94 33.10 -15.17
CA LEU A 14 25.38 34.32 -15.82
C LEU A 14 25.42 34.25 -17.36
N GLY A 15 24.38 34.64 -18.11
CA GLY A 15 23.04 35.11 -17.78
C GLY A 15 22.40 35.85 -18.98
N CYS A 16 21.06 35.84 -19.08
CA CYS A 16 20.23 36.67 -19.98
C CYS A 16 20.46 36.60 -21.51
N SER A 17 19.39 36.30 -22.28
CA SER A 17 18.74 37.26 -23.20
C SER A 17 17.80 36.57 -24.20
N SER A 18 16.52 36.97 -24.22
CA SER A 18 15.60 36.70 -25.32
C SER A 18 15.80 37.71 -26.46
N PRO A 19 15.31 37.40 -27.67
CA PRO A 19 14.69 38.42 -28.52
C PRO A 19 13.24 38.07 -28.87
N ALA A 20 12.42 39.10 -29.05
CA ALA A 20 11.02 38.97 -29.48
C ALA A 20 10.79 39.77 -30.77
N THR A 21 9.95 39.23 -31.68
CA THR A 21 9.08 39.95 -32.63
C THR A 21 8.31 38.88 -33.45
N SER A 22 6.99 38.70 -33.30
CA SER A 22 5.85 39.48 -33.87
C SER A 22 5.37 38.91 -35.23
N PRO A 23 4.18 39.28 -35.75
CA PRO A 23 2.88 38.81 -35.30
C PRO A 23 2.02 38.23 -36.45
N THR A 24 0.83 37.70 -36.17
CA THR A 24 -0.22 37.54 -37.22
C THR A 24 -1.62 37.63 -36.63
N ASP A 25 -2.44 38.52 -37.18
CA ASP A 25 -3.85 38.69 -36.84
C ASP A 25 -4.72 37.55 -37.40
N GLY A 26 -5.85 37.26 -36.74
CA GLY A 26 -6.83 36.29 -37.23
C GLY A 26 -8.08 36.14 -36.36
N GLN A 27 -9.16 36.81 -36.79
CA GLN A 27 -10.59 36.56 -36.52
C GLN A 27 -10.94 35.21 -35.83
N GLY A 28 -11.81 35.11 -34.83
CA GLY A 28 -12.96 35.96 -34.50
C GLY A 28 -14.26 35.14 -34.60
N ALA A 29 -14.81 34.70 -33.46
CA ALA A 29 -16.14 34.07 -33.36
C ALA A 29 -16.72 34.27 -31.95
N ALA A 30 -17.97 34.71 -31.85
CA ALA A 30 -18.67 34.87 -30.59
C ALA A 30 -19.41 33.58 -30.17
N PRO A 31 -19.54 33.27 -28.87
CA PRO A 31 -20.38 32.16 -28.41
C PRO A 31 -21.88 32.54 -28.48
N PRO A 32 -22.77 31.62 -28.89
CA PRO A 32 -24.21 31.87 -28.88
C PRO A 32 -24.81 31.82 -27.47
N ALA A 33 -25.92 32.53 -27.29
CA ALA A 33 -26.62 32.66 -26.01
C ALA A 33 -27.31 31.36 -25.55
N ALA A 34 -27.44 31.21 -24.22
CA ALA A 34 -28.22 30.14 -23.61
C ALA A 34 -29.73 30.40 -23.75
N PRO A 35 -30.57 29.38 -24.04
CA PRO A 35 -32.02 29.50 -23.97
C PRO A 35 -32.54 29.35 -22.53
N GLU A 36 -33.47 30.23 -22.15
CA GLU A 36 -34.18 30.18 -20.89
C GLU A 36 -35.11 28.96 -20.84
N GLY A 37 -35.05 28.18 -19.75
CA GLY A 37 -35.85 26.96 -19.54
C GLY A 37 -36.87 27.14 -18.40
N THR A 38 -38.15 26.98 -18.73
CA THR A 38 -39.30 27.27 -17.87
C THR A 38 -39.38 26.37 -16.63
N ALA A 39 -39.44 26.95 -15.43
CA ALA A 39 -39.73 26.21 -14.19
C ALA A 39 -41.25 26.01 -14.00
N ALA A 40 -41.66 24.76 -13.71
CA ALA A 40 -43.02 24.42 -13.32
C ALA A 40 -43.23 24.54 -11.79
N PRO A 41 -44.46 24.81 -11.31
CA PRO A 41 -44.73 24.92 -9.88
C PRO A 41 -44.78 23.54 -9.18
N PRO A 42 -44.42 23.44 -7.88
CA PRO A 42 -44.53 22.21 -7.12
C PRO A 42 -45.99 21.91 -6.74
N GLY A 43 -46.42 20.67 -6.93
CA GLY A 43 -47.69 20.18 -6.41
C GLY A 43 -47.51 19.54 -5.03
N GLU A 44 -48.18 20.08 -4.01
CA GLU A 44 -48.22 19.48 -2.67
C GLU A 44 -49.06 18.17 -2.69
N ALA A 45 -48.44 17.05 -2.36
CA ALA A 45 -49.14 15.80 -2.10
C ALA A 45 -49.47 15.68 -0.61
N GLN A 46 -50.74 15.83 -0.25
CA GLN A 46 -51.22 15.64 1.12
C GLN A 46 -51.20 14.16 1.52
N ALA A 47 -50.57 13.84 2.65
CA ALA A 47 -50.69 12.54 3.28
C ALA A 47 -51.92 12.52 4.22
N PRO A 48 -52.80 11.50 4.17
CA PRO A 48 -53.90 11.37 5.12
C PRO A 48 -53.39 10.92 6.49
N GLY A 49 -53.70 11.71 7.54
CA GLY A 49 -53.32 11.38 8.91
C GLY A 49 -54.10 10.18 9.46
N PHE A 50 -53.38 9.18 9.96
CA PHE A 50 -53.95 8.13 10.80
C PHE A 50 -53.79 8.51 12.28
N SER A 51 -54.89 8.85 12.93
CA SER A 51 -54.95 9.07 14.38
C SER A 51 -55.91 8.05 14.99
N GLY A 52 -55.38 7.16 15.83
CA GLY A 52 -56.18 6.08 16.40
C GLY A 52 -55.53 5.39 17.59
N GLY A 53 -56.23 5.41 18.72
CA GLY A 53 -56.11 4.39 19.77
C GLY A 53 -54.88 4.45 20.67
N VAL A 54 -54.88 5.36 21.65
CA VAL A 54 -54.14 5.13 22.89
C VAL A 54 -54.96 4.17 23.74
N ASP A 55 -54.46 2.96 23.99
CA ASP A 55 -55.05 2.07 24.99
C ASP A 55 -54.00 1.56 25.99
N LYS A 56 -54.33 1.65 27.28
CA LYS A 56 -53.42 1.38 28.40
C LYS A 56 -53.54 -0.07 28.87
N GLY A 57 -52.58 -0.91 28.51
CA GLY A 57 -52.43 -2.28 29.01
C GLY A 57 -51.15 -2.48 29.81
N ALA A 58 -51.07 -1.98 31.05
CA ALA A 58 -49.91 -2.18 31.92
C ALA A 58 -50.00 -3.56 32.62
N GLY A 59 -49.50 -4.60 31.96
CA GLY A 59 -49.18 -5.89 32.59
C GLY A 59 -47.72 -5.94 33.04
N PRO A 60 -47.38 -6.52 34.20
CA PRO A 60 -46.00 -6.73 34.58
C PRO A 60 -45.40 -7.86 33.73
N SER A 61 -44.64 -7.49 32.69
CA SER A 61 -43.83 -8.45 31.96
C SER A 61 -42.60 -8.79 32.79
N ASP A 62 -42.51 -10.03 33.29
CA ASP A 62 -41.26 -10.58 33.80
C ASP A 62 -40.21 -10.54 32.69
N GLY A 63 -39.31 -9.56 32.80
CA GLY A 63 -38.31 -9.23 31.80
C GLY A 63 -37.17 -10.24 31.78
N SER A 64 -37.46 -11.47 31.35
CA SER A 64 -36.43 -12.40 30.88
C SER A 64 -35.84 -11.83 29.59
N GLN A 65 -34.86 -10.94 29.76
CA GLN A 65 -34.00 -10.49 28.68
C GLN A 65 -33.21 -11.71 28.19
N ALA A 66 -33.76 -12.39 27.19
CA ALA A 66 -33.01 -13.34 26.40
C ALA A 66 -31.86 -12.57 25.75
N THR A 67 -30.68 -12.64 26.35
CA THR A 67 -29.44 -12.17 25.74
C THR A 67 -29.34 -12.84 24.38
N ALA A 68 -29.30 -12.04 23.31
CA ALA A 68 -29.11 -12.56 21.97
C ALA A 68 -27.87 -13.47 21.98
N PRO A 69 -27.91 -14.64 21.33
CA PRO A 69 -26.76 -15.54 21.33
C PRO A 69 -25.55 -14.79 20.81
N GLU A 70 -24.48 -14.81 21.60
CA GLU A 70 -23.18 -14.22 21.25
C GLU A 70 -22.73 -14.81 19.90
N ARG A 71 -22.39 -13.94 18.95
CA ARG A 71 -22.08 -14.38 17.58
C ARG A 71 -20.67 -14.92 17.56
N ASP A 72 -20.55 -16.23 17.36
CA ASP A 72 -19.29 -16.92 17.15
C ASP A 72 -18.75 -16.60 15.73
N TRP A 73 -18.08 -15.45 15.63
CA TRP A 73 -17.48 -14.97 14.40
C TRP A 73 -16.31 -15.85 13.94
N GLU A 74 -15.57 -16.46 14.86
CA GLU A 74 -14.46 -17.37 14.55
C GLU A 74 -14.98 -18.64 13.85
N GLU A 75 -16.05 -19.25 14.38
CA GLU A 75 -16.69 -20.41 13.75
C GLU A 75 -17.32 -20.06 12.40
N GLN A 76 -17.92 -18.87 12.27
CA GLN A 76 -18.43 -18.40 10.98
C GLN A 76 -17.30 -18.25 9.96
N ALA A 77 -16.20 -17.58 10.32
CA ALA A 77 -15.07 -17.36 9.43
C ALA A 77 -14.40 -18.68 9.02
N ARG A 78 -14.23 -19.62 9.95
CA ARG A 78 -13.73 -20.98 9.67
C ARG A 78 -14.57 -21.71 8.62
N ARG A 79 -15.90 -21.72 8.76
CA ARG A 79 -16.81 -22.33 7.78
C ARG A 79 -16.82 -21.58 6.45
N ALA A 80 -16.68 -20.26 6.48
CA ALA A 80 -16.56 -19.44 5.29
C ALA A 80 -15.29 -19.81 4.49
N ASP A 81 -14.18 -20.11 5.17
CA ASP A 81 -12.94 -20.58 4.56
C ASP A 81 -13.03 -21.99 3.97
N GLU A 82 -13.68 -22.92 4.68
CA GLU A 82 -13.97 -24.27 4.13
C GLU A 82 -14.76 -24.16 2.81
N ARG A 83 -15.75 -23.25 2.75
CA ARG A 83 -16.53 -22.99 1.54
C ARG A 83 -15.74 -22.26 0.45
N LEU A 84 -14.84 -21.33 0.81
CA LEU A 84 -13.94 -20.68 -0.14
C LEU A 84 -12.99 -21.69 -0.80
N ALA A 85 -12.41 -22.60 -0.01
CA ALA A 85 -11.54 -23.67 -0.49
C ALA A 85 -12.29 -24.69 -1.37
N GLU A 86 -13.57 -24.95 -1.10
CA GLU A 86 -14.45 -25.71 -2.01
C GLU A 86 -14.66 -24.98 -3.35
N LEU A 87 -15.10 -23.70 -3.31
CA LEU A 87 -15.31 -22.89 -4.52
C LEU A 87 -14.06 -22.78 -5.41
N ARG A 88 -12.88 -22.55 -4.82
CA ARG A 88 -11.60 -22.50 -5.55
C ARG A 88 -11.24 -23.81 -6.26
N ARG A 89 -11.80 -24.97 -5.83
CA ARG A 89 -11.64 -26.26 -6.51
C ARG A 89 -12.70 -26.52 -7.58
N GLU A 90 -13.89 -25.91 -7.45
CA GLU A 90 -14.99 -26.03 -8.43
C GLU A 90 -14.80 -25.13 -9.68
N LEU A 91 -14.04 -24.04 -9.57
CA LEU A 91 -14.03 -22.94 -10.53
C LEU A 91 -12.78 -22.94 -11.42
N SER A 92 -12.97 -22.53 -12.68
CA SER A 92 -11.91 -22.42 -13.68
C SER A 92 -11.17 -21.07 -13.67
N HIS A 93 -11.36 -20.26 -12.63
CA HIS A 93 -10.81 -18.91 -12.49
C HIS A 93 -10.53 -18.63 -11.01
N PRO A 94 -9.50 -17.82 -10.69
CA PRO A 94 -9.16 -17.48 -9.31
C PRO A 94 -10.28 -16.72 -8.57
N VAL A 95 -10.38 -16.95 -7.26
CA VAL A 95 -11.28 -16.23 -6.34
C VAL A 95 -10.44 -15.43 -5.36
N PHE A 96 -10.55 -14.11 -5.45
CA PHE A 96 -9.76 -13.16 -4.69
C PHE A 96 -10.46 -12.76 -3.38
N VAL A 97 -9.67 -12.67 -2.31
CA VAL A 97 -10.12 -12.17 -1.00
C VAL A 97 -9.07 -11.22 -0.43
N PRO A 98 -9.41 -10.20 0.38
CA PRO A 98 -8.43 -9.32 0.96
C PRO A 98 -7.61 -10.06 2.01
N THR A 99 -6.28 -9.91 1.99
CA THR A 99 -5.37 -10.34 3.07
C THR A 99 -5.48 -9.42 4.29
N GLN A 100 -5.97 -8.20 4.09
CA GLN A 100 -6.24 -7.21 5.12
C GLN A 100 -7.64 -6.66 4.91
N VAL A 101 -8.43 -6.64 5.98
CA VAL A 101 -9.78 -6.08 6.03
C VAL A 101 -9.79 -5.06 7.18
N PRO A 102 -10.49 -3.92 7.06
CA PRO A 102 -10.68 -2.99 8.17
C PRO A 102 -11.16 -3.69 9.45
N GLU A 103 -10.70 -3.19 10.60
CA GLU A 103 -11.06 -3.73 11.93
C GLU A 103 -12.58 -3.70 12.15
N GLY A 104 -13.11 -4.73 12.80
CA GLY A 104 -14.55 -4.89 13.06
C GLY A 104 -15.37 -5.43 11.88
N LEU A 105 -14.74 -5.78 10.75
CA LEU A 105 -15.42 -6.41 9.61
C LEU A 105 -15.25 -7.93 9.57
N HIS A 106 -16.38 -8.63 9.49
CA HIS A 106 -16.48 -10.09 9.54
C HIS A 106 -16.91 -10.67 8.19
N PRO A 107 -16.21 -11.69 7.66
CA PRO A 107 -16.59 -12.32 6.40
C PRO A 107 -17.90 -13.11 6.53
N GLN A 108 -18.83 -12.89 5.60
CA GLN A 108 -19.99 -13.75 5.39
C GLN A 108 -19.64 -14.95 4.50
N MET A 109 -20.45 -16.01 4.62
CA MET A 109 -20.34 -17.22 3.82
C MET A 109 -20.23 -16.90 2.30
N PRO A 110 -19.18 -17.36 1.60
CA PRO A 110 -19.04 -17.18 0.16
C PRO A 110 -20.24 -17.72 -0.61
N SER A 111 -20.90 -16.83 -1.34
CA SER A 111 -22.06 -17.13 -2.18
C SER A 111 -21.62 -17.28 -3.64
N ARG A 112 -22.32 -18.15 -4.38
CA ARG A 112 -22.10 -18.35 -5.82
C ARG A 112 -23.41 -18.13 -6.56
N SER A 113 -23.40 -17.23 -7.54
CA SER A 113 -24.52 -16.95 -8.44
C SER A 113 -24.03 -17.20 -9.88
N ASP A 114 -24.50 -18.29 -10.50
CA ASP A 114 -23.99 -18.80 -11.77
C ASP A 114 -22.45 -19.00 -11.76
N ARG A 115 -21.71 -18.09 -12.40
CA ARG A 115 -20.24 -18.09 -12.48
C ARG A 115 -19.57 -17.04 -11.59
N LEU A 116 -20.34 -16.20 -10.90
CA LEU A 116 -19.83 -15.16 -10.01
C LEU A 116 -19.82 -15.67 -8.56
N VAL A 117 -18.65 -15.67 -7.93
CA VAL A 117 -18.51 -15.75 -6.47
C VAL A 117 -18.64 -14.36 -5.87
N SER A 118 -19.27 -14.27 -4.70
CA SER A 118 -19.41 -13.03 -3.94
C SER A 118 -19.27 -13.28 -2.45
N ILE A 119 -18.40 -12.50 -1.82
CA ILE A 119 -18.08 -12.54 -0.40
C ILE A 119 -18.38 -11.15 0.15
N ALA A 120 -19.31 -11.07 1.10
CA ALA A 120 -19.63 -9.83 1.79
C ALA A 120 -18.88 -9.78 3.12
N TYR A 121 -18.49 -8.59 3.54
CA TYR A 121 -17.94 -8.31 4.86
C TYR A 121 -18.90 -7.36 5.56
N VAL A 122 -19.25 -7.70 6.80
CA VAL A 122 -20.24 -6.97 7.60
C VAL A 122 -19.61 -6.47 8.89
N ASP A 123 -20.10 -5.35 9.40
CA ASP A 123 -19.76 -4.87 10.75
C ASP A 123 -20.50 -5.69 11.84
N ASP A 124 -20.25 -5.34 13.10
CA ASP A 124 -20.92 -5.94 14.26
C ASP A 124 -22.45 -5.69 14.27
N ASP A 125 -22.95 -4.69 13.55
CA ASP A 125 -24.37 -4.39 13.37
C ASP A 125 -25.00 -5.14 12.17
N LEU A 126 -24.23 -5.98 11.47
CA LEU A 126 -24.60 -6.72 10.25
C LEU A 126 -24.80 -5.85 8.99
N ASN A 127 -24.38 -4.58 9.01
CA ASN A 127 -24.37 -3.74 7.81
C ASN A 127 -23.28 -4.21 6.86
N ARG A 128 -23.59 -4.27 5.57
CA ARG A 128 -22.61 -4.63 4.53
C ARG A 128 -21.70 -3.45 4.24
N VAL A 129 -20.45 -3.53 4.65
CA VAL A 129 -19.44 -2.49 4.42
C VAL A 129 -18.67 -2.73 3.12
N LEU A 130 -18.24 -3.97 2.88
CA LEU A 130 -17.50 -4.38 1.69
C LEU A 130 -18.14 -5.61 1.04
N ARG A 131 -18.04 -5.71 -0.29
CA ARG A 131 -18.27 -6.93 -1.05
C ARG A 131 -17.15 -7.10 -2.07
N VAL A 132 -16.56 -8.29 -2.08
CA VAL A 132 -15.60 -8.75 -3.09
C VAL A 132 -16.30 -9.74 -3.99
N SER A 133 -16.15 -9.59 -5.30
CA SER A 133 -16.72 -10.49 -6.29
C SER A 133 -15.66 -10.97 -7.27
N SER A 134 -15.67 -12.25 -7.62
CA SER A 134 -14.79 -12.85 -8.63
C SER A 134 -15.60 -13.68 -9.60
N GLY A 135 -15.32 -13.54 -10.90
CA GLY A 135 -15.98 -14.28 -11.97
C GLY A 135 -15.02 -14.51 -13.14
N PRO A 136 -15.42 -15.22 -14.22
CA PRO A 136 -14.61 -15.33 -15.42
C PRO A 136 -14.58 -14.02 -16.20
N LEU A 137 -13.58 -13.84 -17.08
CA LEU A 137 -13.58 -12.74 -18.06
C LEU A 137 -14.87 -12.73 -18.91
N GLY A 138 -15.29 -11.54 -19.32
CA GLY A 138 -16.52 -11.33 -20.09
C GLY A 138 -17.81 -11.56 -19.30
N CYS A 139 -17.77 -11.46 -17.97
CA CYS A 139 -18.95 -11.54 -17.10
C CYS A 139 -19.28 -10.17 -16.47
N CYS A 140 -20.53 -10.01 -16.03
CA CYS A 140 -20.96 -8.86 -15.23
C CYS A 140 -20.64 -7.50 -15.89
N ILE A 141 -19.87 -6.63 -15.23
CA ILE A 141 -19.53 -5.29 -15.73
C ILE A 141 -18.57 -5.37 -16.92
N ASP A 142 -17.71 -6.39 -16.98
CA ASP A 142 -16.79 -6.63 -18.10
C ASP A 142 -17.50 -6.99 -19.42
N ALA A 143 -18.77 -7.40 -19.33
CA ALA A 143 -19.63 -7.64 -20.49
C ALA A 143 -20.40 -6.40 -20.97
N ASP A 144 -20.43 -5.30 -20.20
CA ASP A 144 -21.18 -4.09 -20.55
C ASP A 144 -20.28 -3.06 -21.23
N PRO A 145 -20.36 -2.88 -22.57
CA PRO A 145 -19.52 -1.91 -23.28
C PRO A 145 -19.78 -0.46 -22.85
N ASN A 146 -20.91 -0.17 -22.20
CA ASN A 146 -21.23 1.17 -21.68
C ASN A 146 -20.55 1.45 -20.31
N LYS A 147 -19.96 0.43 -19.69
CA LYS A 147 -19.18 0.53 -18.44
C LYS A 147 -17.67 0.40 -18.67
N MET A 148 -17.27 0.17 -19.93
CA MET A 148 -15.89 0.29 -20.40
C MET A 148 -15.52 1.76 -20.57
N VAL A 149 -15.37 2.47 -19.44
CA VAL A 149 -14.80 3.83 -19.44
C VAL A 149 -13.38 3.76 -20.02
N ALA A 150 -13.02 4.73 -20.86
CA ALA A 150 -11.70 4.78 -21.47
C ALA A 150 -10.63 5.15 -20.43
N GLY A 151 -9.56 4.35 -20.38
CA GLY A 151 -8.53 4.43 -19.34
C GLY A 151 -8.86 3.63 -18.08
N GLY A 152 -7.84 3.41 -17.26
CA GLY A 152 -7.95 2.88 -15.91
C GLY A 152 -6.88 3.48 -15.03
N THR A 153 -7.08 3.41 -13.72
CA THR A 153 -6.06 3.80 -12.74
C THR A 153 -5.18 2.57 -12.48
N PRO A 154 -3.84 2.69 -12.56
CA PRO A 154 -2.95 1.59 -12.19
C PRO A 154 -3.15 1.17 -10.73
N ILE A 155 -3.28 -0.14 -10.54
CA ILE A 155 -3.11 -0.82 -9.25
C ILE A 155 -1.81 -1.62 -9.30
N ARG A 156 -1.53 -2.42 -8.27
CA ARG A 156 -0.42 -3.38 -8.21
C ARG A 156 -0.10 -4.07 -9.53
N ASP A 157 1.20 -4.35 -9.70
CA ASP A 157 1.75 -5.15 -10.80
C ASP A 157 1.41 -4.60 -12.20
N GLY A 158 1.08 -3.30 -12.28
CA GLY A 158 0.74 -2.60 -13.52
C GLY A 158 -0.64 -2.95 -14.08
N ARG A 159 -1.52 -3.63 -13.32
CA ARG A 159 -2.90 -3.89 -13.73
C ARG A 159 -3.70 -2.59 -13.70
N GLU A 160 -4.68 -2.43 -14.59
CA GLU A 160 -5.56 -1.25 -14.60
C GLU A 160 -6.93 -1.57 -13.98
N ALA A 161 -7.36 -0.77 -13.02
CA ALA A 161 -8.71 -0.83 -12.45
C ALA A 161 -9.57 0.35 -12.87
N ARG A 162 -10.88 0.10 -12.99
CA ARG A 162 -11.89 1.08 -13.42
C ARG A 162 -12.83 1.38 -12.26
N PHE A 163 -12.85 2.65 -11.87
CA PHE A 163 -13.78 3.17 -10.87
C PHE A 163 -15.12 3.55 -11.51
N ILE A 164 -16.21 3.17 -10.87
CA ILE A 164 -17.59 3.51 -11.25
C ILE A 164 -18.27 4.11 -10.01
N PRO A 165 -18.52 5.43 -9.98
CA PRO A 165 -19.29 6.04 -8.90
C PRO A 165 -20.74 5.54 -8.97
N ASN A 166 -21.28 5.13 -7.82
CA ASN A 166 -22.61 4.52 -7.73
C ASN A 166 -23.21 4.75 -6.33
N GLN A 167 -24.54 4.86 -6.26
CA GLN A 167 -25.21 5.30 -5.03
C GLN A 167 -25.24 4.19 -3.96
N PRO A 168 -25.24 4.54 -2.65
CA PRO A 168 -25.23 3.57 -1.55
C PRO A 168 -26.36 2.53 -1.63
N GLU A 169 -27.58 2.94 -2.02
CA GLU A 169 -28.75 2.06 -2.17
C GLU A 169 -28.59 1.00 -3.28
N PHE A 170 -27.68 1.22 -4.24
CA PHE A 170 -27.32 0.26 -5.28
C PHE A 170 -26.00 -0.49 -4.97
N GLY A 171 -25.57 -0.50 -3.70
CA GLY A 171 -24.35 -1.13 -3.23
C GLY A 171 -23.12 -0.22 -3.14
N GLY A 172 -23.29 1.07 -3.42
CA GLY A 172 -22.22 2.08 -3.40
C GLY A 172 -21.24 1.95 -4.56
N ASN A 173 -20.15 2.70 -4.45
CA ASN A 173 -19.09 2.77 -5.46
C ASN A 173 -18.52 1.39 -5.81
N ILE A 174 -18.06 1.24 -7.05
CA ILE A 174 -17.52 -0.02 -7.56
C ILE A 174 -16.14 0.23 -8.17
N LEU A 175 -15.15 -0.56 -7.76
CA LEU A 175 -13.84 -0.65 -8.41
C LEU A 175 -13.69 -2.05 -9.02
N TRP A 176 -13.35 -2.16 -10.30
CA TRP A 176 -13.25 -3.47 -10.96
C TRP A 176 -12.11 -3.54 -11.97
N TRP A 177 -11.57 -4.74 -12.18
CA TRP A 177 -10.46 -5.00 -13.09
C TRP A 177 -10.48 -6.44 -13.62
N GLN A 178 -9.50 -6.75 -14.48
CA GLN A 178 -9.20 -8.12 -14.92
C GLN A 178 -7.86 -8.55 -14.32
N GLU A 179 -7.82 -9.72 -13.69
CA GLU A 179 -6.62 -10.28 -13.07
C GLU A 179 -6.61 -11.80 -13.24
N ASP A 180 -5.56 -12.31 -13.89
CA ASP A 180 -5.25 -13.73 -14.07
C ASP A 180 -6.40 -14.60 -14.61
N GLY A 181 -7.15 -14.05 -15.58
CA GLY A 181 -8.30 -14.73 -16.20
C GLY A 181 -9.61 -14.61 -15.42
N ALA A 182 -9.63 -13.82 -14.35
CA ALA A 182 -10.83 -13.46 -13.61
C ALA A 182 -11.21 -11.98 -13.81
N TYR A 183 -12.52 -11.74 -13.84
CA TYR A 183 -13.12 -10.45 -13.47
C TYR A 183 -13.08 -10.34 -11.95
N VAL A 184 -12.59 -9.21 -11.44
CA VAL A 184 -12.55 -8.91 -10.00
C VAL A 184 -13.24 -7.58 -9.76
N ALA A 185 -14.08 -7.51 -8.72
CA ALA A 185 -14.73 -6.26 -8.33
C ALA A 185 -14.88 -6.11 -6.81
N LEU A 186 -14.66 -4.88 -6.35
CA LEU A 186 -14.89 -4.39 -5.00
C LEU A 186 -16.06 -3.41 -5.03
N SER A 187 -16.93 -3.46 -4.01
CA SER A 187 -18.01 -2.49 -3.84
C SER A 187 -18.37 -2.31 -2.37
N GLY A 188 -18.77 -1.10 -1.97
CA GLY A 188 -19.25 -0.83 -0.62
C GLY A 188 -20.13 0.42 -0.54
N PRO A 189 -21.26 0.42 0.19
CA PRO A 189 -22.20 1.55 0.27
C PRO A 189 -21.57 2.87 0.73
N HIS A 190 -20.50 2.81 1.53
CA HIS A 190 -19.84 3.97 2.14
C HIS A 190 -18.34 4.03 1.85
N LEU A 191 -17.82 3.15 0.99
CA LEU A 191 -16.40 3.16 0.61
C LEU A 191 -16.14 4.23 -0.45
N THR A 192 -15.10 5.04 -0.22
CA THR A 192 -14.61 6.01 -1.18
C THR A 192 -13.81 5.33 -2.30
N GLU A 193 -13.42 6.12 -3.31
CA GLU A 193 -12.49 5.65 -4.34
C GLU A 193 -11.15 5.22 -3.71
N GLU A 194 -10.60 6.02 -2.80
CA GLU A 194 -9.34 5.75 -2.09
C GLU A 194 -9.40 4.45 -1.28
N ASP A 195 -10.50 4.21 -0.54
CA ASP A 195 -10.69 2.97 0.22
C ASP A 195 -10.70 1.73 -0.68
N LEU A 196 -11.39 1.80 -1.82
CA LEU A 196 -11.49 0.69 -2.76
C LEU A 196 -10.13 0.40 -3.42
N PHE A 197 -9.37 1.43 -3.79
CA PHE A 197 -8.01 1.26 -4.30
C PHE A 197 -7.08 0.65 -3.23
N ALA A 198 -7.13 1.15 -1.99
CA ALA A 198 -6.35 0.59 -0.89
C ALA A 198 -6.67 -0.90 -0.64
N ILE A 199 -7.94 -1.31 -0.70
CA ILE A 199 -8.34 -2.72 -0.54
C ILE A 199 -7.90 -3.58 -1.75
N ALA A 200 -7.90 -3.02 -2.97
CA ALA A 200 -7.47 -3.75 -4.18
C ALA A 200 -6.00 -4.21 -4.10
N GLU A 201 -5.13 -3.37 -3.54
CA GLU A 201 -3.72 -3.70 -3.31
C GLU A 201 -3.53 -4.97 -2.47
N PHE A 202 -4.45 -5.26 -1.54
CA PHE A 202 -4.38 -6.38 -0.60
C PHE A 202 -5.15 -7.64 -1.02
N LEU A 203 -5.71 -7.74 -2.24
CA LEU A 203 -6.39 -8.97 -2.64
C LEU A 203 -5.43 -10.16 -2.86
N SER A 204 -5.87 -11.39 -2.63
CA SER A 204 -5.08 -12.59 -2.92
C SER A 204 -5.96 -13.75 -3.40
N PRO A 205 -5.51 -14.49 -4.43
CA PRO A 205 -6.22 -15.69 -4.92
C PRO A 205 -5.99 -16.91 -4.02
N THR A 206 -5.05 -16.83 -3.06
CA THR A 206 -4.66 -17.94 -2.17
C THR A 206 -4.97 -17.68 -0.69
N ALA A 207 -5.18 -16.43 -0.28
CA ALA A 207 -5.48 -16.09 1.11
C ALA A 207 -6.81 -16.67 1.62
N THR A 208 -6.87 -16.90 2.92
CA THR A 208 -8.06 -17.32 3.69
C THR A 208 -8.82 -16.10 4.24
N LEU A 209 -10.09 -16.28 4.58
CA LEU A 209 -10.99 -15.28 5.15
C LEU A 209 -10.72 -14.99 6.62
N THR A 210 -10.20 -15.96 7.38
CA THR A 210 -9.60 -15.73 8.71
C THR A 210 -8.23 -15.04 8.63
N GLY A 211 -7.71 -14.82 7.42
CA GLY A 211 -6.29 -14.59 7.17
C GLY A 211 -5.45 -15.85 7.45
N PRO A 212 -4.28 -15.99 6.81
CA PRO A 212 -3.21 -16.85 7.32
C PRO A 212 -2.47 -16.09 8.44
N PRO A 213 -2.06 -16.76 9.54
CA PRO A 213 -1.38 -16.10 10.66
C PRO A 213 -0.08 -15.36 10.26
N ASP A 214 0.54 -15.74 9.15
CA ASP A 214 1.84 -15.20 8.68
C ASP A 214 1.87 -14.87 7.17
N ALA A 215 0.74 -14.53 6.53
CA ALA A 215 0.73 -14.17 5.10
C ALA A 215 1.22 -12.74 4.85
N LEU A 216 2.54 -12.57 4.93
CA LEU A 216 3.21 -11.41 4.38
C LEU A 216 3.18 -11.47 2.84
N PRO A 217 3.02 -10.32 2.14
CA PRO A 217 2.89 -10.29 0.69
C PRO A 217 4.17 -10.79 -0.01
N PRO A 218 4.07 -11.38 -1.23
CA PRO A 218 5.12 -12.20 -1.84
C PRO A 218 6.46 -11.49 -2.10
N ASP A 219 6.45 -10.15 -2.18
CA ASP A 219 7.63 -9.31 -2.45
C ASP A 219 8.28 -8.73 -1.19
N VAL A 220 7.84 -9.18 -0.01
CA VAL A 220 8.36 -8.73 1.28
C VAL A 220 8.89 -9.93 2.04
N TYR A 221 10.15 -9.86 2.49
CA TYR A 221 10.70 -10.95 3.28
C TYR A 221 9.99 -11.03 4.63
N PRO A 222 9.57 -12.23 5.06
CA PRO A 222 9.09 -12.41 6.41
C PRO A 222 10.23 -12.14 7.40
N PRO A 223 9.93 -11.68 8.63
CA PRO A 223 10.94 -11.22 9.57
C PRO A 223 11.92 -12.32 10.04
N ASP A 224 11.66 -13.58 9.72
CA ASP A 224 12.51 -14.75 9.96
C ASP A 224 13.44 -15.12 8.78
N TYR A 225 13.31 -14.45 7.62
CA TYR A 225 14.13 -14.73 6.44
C TYR A 225 15.62 -14.45 6.69
N ARG A 226 16.50 -15.25 6.09
CA ARG A 226 17.96 -15.06 6.18
C ARG A 226 18.56 -14.92 4.80
N THR A 227 19.38 -13.89 4.62
CA THR A 227 20.03 -13.56 3.34
C THR A 227 21.21 -14.48 3.01
N GLU A 228 21.55 -15.40 3.92
CA GLU A 228 22.76 -16.23 3.89
C GLU A 228 24.08 -15.43 3.91
N VAL A 229 24.01 -14.10 4.08
CA VAL A 229 25.15 -13.19 4.28
C VAL A 229 25.16 -12.75 5.75
N PRO A 230 26.00 -13.34 6.62
CA PRO A 230 25.91 -13.14 8.07
C PRO A 230 25.99 -11.69 8.55
N GLN A 231 26.69 -10.85 7.79
CA GLN A 231 26.86 -9.42 8.11
C GLN A 231 25.60 -8.61 7.77
N VAL A 232 24.91 -8.94 6.68
CA VAL A 232 23.61 -8.34 6.32
C VAL A 232 22.54 -8.79 7.32
N ASP A 233 22.50 -10.08 7.65
CA ASP A 233 21.60 -10.65 8.65
C ASP A 233 21.81 -10.03 10.04
N ALA A 234 23.06 -9.77 10.43
CA ALA A 234 23.38 -9.11 11.70
C ALA A 234 22.83 -7.67 11.78
N VAL A 235 22.86 -6.92 10.67
CA VAL A 235 22.26 -5.58 10.59
C VAL A 235 20.73 -5.66 10.66
N ILE A 236 20.11 -6.59 9.93
CA ILE A 236 18.67 -6.85 9.98
C ILE A 236 18.22 -7.17 11.43
N ASP A 237 18.92 -8.09 12.11
CA ASP A 237 18.62 -8.45 13.50
C ASP A 237 18.67 -7.24 14.44
N ALA A 238 19.68 -6.38 14.30
CA ALA A 238 19.83 -5.21 15.15
C ALA A 238 18.74 -4.15 14.88
N PHE A 239 18.28 -4.01 13.63
CA PHE A 239 17.12 -3.18 13.29
C PHE A 239 15.81 -3.74 13.85
N LEU A 240 15.54 -5.03 13.68
CA LEU A 240 14.33 -5.69 14.20
C LEU A 240 14.28 -5.67 15.74
N ALA A 241 15.41 -5.89 16.41
CA ALA A 241 15.55 -5.78 17.86
C ALA A 241 15.55 -4.33 18.39
N LYS A 242 15.61 -3.33 17.49
CA LYS A 242 15.80 -1.90 17.82
C LYS A 242 17.04 -1.66 18.70
N ASP A 243 18.11 -2.41 18.46
CA ASP A 243 19.37 -2.33 19.20
C ASP A 243 20.20 -1.13 18.71
N VAL A 244 19.80 0.06 19.18
CA VAL A 244 20.47 1.34 18.88
C VAL A 244 21.96 1.30 19.26
N HIS A 245 22.33 0.61 20.34
CA HIS A 245 23.72 0.54 20.78
C HIS A 245 24.57 -0.24 19.78
N ARG A 246 24.09 -1.40 19.31
CA ARG A 246 24.79 -2.22 18.31
C ARG A 246 24.82 -1.54 16.95
N LEU A 247 23.71 -0.95 16.50
CA LEU A 247 23.63 -0.20 15.24
C LEU A 247 24.53 1.04 15.21
N ALA A 248 24.79 1.67 16.37
CA ALA A 248 25.71 2.82 16.49
C ALA A 248 27.18 2.42 16.75
N SER A 249 27.50 1.11 16.81
CA SER A 249 28.85 0.63 17.16
C SER A 249 29.82 0.58 15.99
N CYS A 250 31.13 0.60 16.28
CA CYS A 250 32.19 0.40 15.27
C CYS A 250 32.21 -0.99 14.62
N ASP A 251 31.43 -1.94 15.13
CA ASP A 251 31.25 -3.25 14.49
C ASP A 251 30.23 -3.15 13.33
N MET A 252 29.29 -2.21 13.40
CA MET A 252 28.24 -2.00 12.38
C MET A 252 28.39 -0.72 11.56
N LEU A 253 29.15 0.27 12.03
CA LEU A 253 29.44 1.52 11.33
C LEU A 253 30.94 1.63 11.06
N ARG A 254 31.33 2.40 10.04
CA ARG A 254 32.71 2.88 9.95
C ARG A 254 33.01 3.76 11.17
N CYS A 255 34.16 3.57 11.78
CA CYS A 255 34.69 4.49 12.79
C CYS A 255 35.98 5.15 12.29
N GLU A 256 36.16 6.40 12.67
CA GLU A 256 37.32 7.23 12.35
C GLU A 256 37.93 7.81 13.63
N GLU A 257 39.21 8.16 13.60
CA GLU A 257 39.89 8.78 14.71
C GLU A 257 39.43 10.25 14.85
N GLY A 258 38.67 10.52 15.92
CA GLY A 258 38.17 11.85 16.27
C GLY A 258 39.27 12.79 16.77
N ALA A 259 38.90 14.03 17.07
CA ALA A 259 39.85 15.09 17.43
C ALA A 259 40.70 14.79 18.69
N GLU A 260 40.23 13.89 19.56
CA GLU A 260 40.91 13.46 20.79
C GLU A 260 41.66 12.11 20.66
N GLY A 261 41.74 11.53 19.45
CA GLY A 261 42.36 10.22 19.21
C GLY A 261 41.47 9.01 19.55
N ALA A 262 40.23 9.25 19.98
CA ALA A 262 39.22 8.21 20.19
C ALA A 262 38.54 7.81 18.86
N LEU A 263 38.17 6.54 18.71
CA LEU A 263 37.37 6.10 17.56
C LEU A 263 35.90 6.53 17.74
N GLU A 264 35.39 7.26 16.75
CA GLU A 264 34.02 7.75 16.69
C GLU A 264 33.29 7.16 15.47
N PRO A 265 32.02 6.75 15.61
CA PRO A 265 31.23 6.27 14.48
C PRO A 265 30.95 7.40 13.48
N VAL A 266 30.95 7.02 12.21
CA VAL A 266 30.71 7.89 11.06
C VAL A 266 29.59 7.27 10.22
N VAL A 267 28.53 8.02 9.97
CA VAL A 267 27.43 7.60 9.11
C VAL A 267 27.04 8.72 8.16
N THR A 268 26.87 8.39 6.88
CA THR A 268 26.22 9.33 5.97
C THR A 268 24.71 9.18 6.14
N TRP A 269 24.01 10.29 6.33
CA TRP A 269 22.56 10.34 6.28
C TRP A 269 22.14 11.04 4.99
N GLY A 270 21.29 10.37 4.21
CA GLY A 270 20.73 10.90 2.97
C GLY A 270 19.24 11.14 3.05
N SER A 271 18.83 12.32 2.61
CA SER A 271 17.49 12.60 2.12
C SER A 271 17.51 12.85 0.62
N CYS A 272 16.33 13.08 0.06
CA CYS A 272 16.11 13.42 -1.34
C CYS A 272 16.86 14.68 -1.82
N GLU A 273 17.24 15.57 -0.89
CA GLU A 273 17.83 16.88 -1.19
C GLU A 273 19.23 17.07 -0.60
N VAL A 274 19.60 16.31 0.45
CA VAL A 274 20.83 16.53 1.22
C VAL A 274 21.45 15.22 1.67
N ASN A 275 22.74 15.04 1.39
CA ASN A 275 23.59 14.05 2.05
C ASN A 275 24.47 14.77 3.09
N ASN A 276 24.29 14.44 4.37
CA ASN A 276 25.10 14.94 5.48
C ASN A 276 25.88 13.78 6.10
N THR A 277 27.19 13.93 6.29
CA THR A 277 27.97 12.99 7.11
C THR A 277 27.94 13.44 8.56
N TRP A 278 27.56 12.53 9.45
CA TRP A 278 27.52 12.75 10.90
C TRP A 278 28.59 11.91 11.58
N THR A 279 29.26 12.50 12.56
CA THR A 279 30.29 11.85 13.37
C THR A 279 29.97 11.98 14.86
N GLY A 280 30.58 11.13 15.67
CA GLY A 280 30.50 11.20 17.12
C GLY A 280 29.33 10.39 17.70
N TRP A 281 29.61 9.73 18.82
CA TRP A 281 28.72 8.72 19.41
C TRP A 281 27.30 9.19 19.69
N ASP A 282 27.12 10.35 20.34
CA ASP A 282 25.79 10.81 20.74
C ASP A 282 24.95 11.30 19.55
N THR A 283 25.60 11.95 18.57
CA THR A 283 24.99 12.38 17.31
C THR A 283 24.46 11.20 16.51
N VAL A 284 25.32 10.19 16.31
CA VAL A 284 24.97 8.98 15.56
C VAL A 284 23.91 8.16 16.29
N ARG A 285 24.04 7.99 17.61
CA ARG A 285 23.06 7.26 18.43
C ARG A 285 21.67 7.88 18.34
N SER A 286 21.57 9.21 18.49
CA SER A 286 20.32 9.96 18.38
C SER A 286 19.67 9.80 17.00
N LEU A 287 20.47 9.84 15.94
CA LEU A 287 20.00 9.63 14.56
C LEU A 287 19.46 8.20 14.36
N VAL A 288 20.17 7.18 14.84
CA VAL A 288 19.74 5.77 14.77
C VAL A 288 18.49 5.53 15.60
N GLU A 289 18.39 6.10 16.80
CA GLU A 289 17.21 5.99 17.69
C GLU A 289 15.94 6.52 17.01
N GLY A 290 16.00 7.72 16.42
CA GLY A 290 14.91 8.27 15.61
C GLY A 290 14.60 7.46 14.36
N TRP A 291 15.58 6.69 13.85
CA TRP A 291 15.39 5.83 12.68
C TRP A 291 14.60 4.55 13.03
N VAL A 292 14.98 3.86 14.11
CA VAL A 292 14.42 2.56 14.55
C VAL A 292 13.21 2.68 15.48
N GLY A 293 12.97 3.86 16.06
CA GLY A 293 11.81 4.11 16.92
C GLY A 293 10.47 3.80 16.23
N GLU A 294 10.36 4.13 14.93
CA GLU A 294 9.18 3.82 14.13
C GLU A 294 8.95 2.32 13.95
N PRO A 295 7.69 1.82 13.98
CA PRO A 295 7.40 0.46 13.53
C PRO A 295 7.65 0.37 12.02
N ARG A 296 8.59 -0.49 11.65
CA ARG A 296 8.87 -0.96 10.28
C ARG A 296 9.01 -2.48 10.42
N LEU A 297 8.15 -3.25 9.75
CA LEU A 297 8.01 -4.71 9.99
C LEU A 297 8.60 -5.56 8.86
N LEU A 298 9.09 -4.89 7.82
CA LEU A 298 9.34 -5.46 6.50
C LEU A 298 10.70 -4.99 6.03
N TYR A 299 11.47 -5.89 5.40
CA TYR A 299 12.72 -5.51 4.76
C TYR A 299 12.92 -6.20 3.41
N ALA A 300 13.83 -5.64 2.61
CA ALA A 300 14.31 -6.20 1.36
C ALA A 300 15.83 -6.04 1.25
N ALA A 301 16.55 -7.12 0.92
CA ALA A 301 18.01 -7.13 0.83
C ALA A 301 18.48 -7.40 -0.60
N TYR A 302 19.32 -6.50 -1.12
CA TYR A 302 19.87 -6.56 -2.46
C TYR A 302 21.39 -6.49 -2.40
N ARG A 303 22.05 -7.18 -3.32
CA ARG A 303 23.44 -6.89 -3.68
C ARG A 303 23.46 -5.85 -4.79
N VAL A 304 24.30 -4.85 -4.63
CA VAL A 304 24.38 -3.71 -5.57
C VAL A 304 25.62 -3.89 -6.45
N GLN A 305 25.46 -3.69 -7.76
CA GLN A 305 26.58 -3.71 -8.71
C GLN A 305 26.84 -2.31 -9.28
N GLY A 306 28.08 -1.83 -9.19
CA GLY A 306 28.54 -0.62 -9.88
C GLY A 306 28.45 0.71 -9.12
N ILE A 307 28.05 0.72 -7.84
CA ILE A 307 28.06 1.94 -7.01
C ILE A 307 29.24 1.91 -6.02
N GLY A 308 30.43 2.23 -6.52
CA GLY A 308 31.67 2.23 -5.71
C GLY A 308 32.01 0.86 -5.12
N ASP A 309 32.50 0.84 -3.88
CA ASP A 309 32.81 -0.39 -3.12
C ASP A 309 31.61 -0.91 -2.30
N TRP A 310 30.39 -0.44 -2.58
CA TRP A 310 29.19 -0.86 -1.85
C TRP A 310 28.76 -2.25 -2.30
N ALA A 311 28.44 -3.12 -1.34
CA ALA A 311 28.07 -4.50 -1.64
C ALA A 311 26.57 -4.75 -1.48
N TYR A 312 25.93 -4.13 -0.49
CA TYR A 312 24.55 -4.45 -0.11
C TYR A 312 23.67 -3.23 0.16
N LEU A 313 22.38 -3.40 -0.05
CA LEU A 313 21.33 -2.45 0.31
C LEU A 313 20.22 -3.19 1.05
N VAL A 314 19.90 -2.75 2.27
CA VAL A 314 18.77 -3.26 3.05
C VAL A 314 17.73 -2.16 3.17
N GLN A 315 16.59 -2.33 2.50
CA GLN A 315 15.43 -1.45 2.64
C GLN A 315 14.54 -1.93 3.80
N PHE A 316 13.90 -1.00 4.50
CA PHE A 316 12.97 -1.23 5.61
C PHE A 316 11.69 -0.42 5.39
N ALA A 317 10.53 -1.06 5.56
CA ALA A 317 9.22 -0.49 5.24
C ALA A 317 8.13 -0.82 6.28
N LYS A 318 7.04 -0.06 6.25
CA LYS A 318 5.77 -0.33 6.96
C LYS A 318 4.91 -1.33 6.18
N TYR A 319 4.84 -1.17 4.85
CA TYR A 319 4.06 -1.97 3.90
C TYR A 319 4.70 -1.89 2.49
N ARG A 320 4.30 -2.73 1.53
CA ARG A 320 4.90 -2.82 0.17
C ARG A 320 4.97 -1.48 -0.57
N HIS A 321 3.93 -0.66 -0.45
CA HIS A 321 3.81 0.66 -1.10
C HIS A 321 4.09 1.83 -0.14
N ASP A 322 4.88 1.60 0.90
CA ASP A 322 5.34 2.63 1.82
C ASP A 322 6.11 3.69 1.03
N GLN A 323 5.49 4.86 0.83
CA GLN A 323 6.07 5.97 0.06
C GLN A 323 7.32 6.57 0.72
N ARG A 324 7.60 6.21 1.98
CA ARG A 324 8.77 6.67 2.74
C ARG A 324 9.52 5.49 3.33
N PRO A 325 10.04 4.58 2.48
CA PRO A 325 10.88 3.51 2.98
C PRO A 325 12.18 4.13 3.51
N LYS A 326 12.83 3.43 4.44
CA LYS A 326 14.16 3.78 4.92
C LYS A 326 15.13 2.72 4.42
N SER A 327 16.39 3.06 4.12
CA SER A 327 17.37 2.09 3.64
C SER A 327 18.72 2.22 4.32
N ALA A 328 19.41 1.11 4.54
CA ALA A 328 20.80 1.06 4.95
C ALA A 328 21.67 0.53 3.80
N VAL A 329 22.68 1.30 3.40
CA VAL A 329 23.71 0.91 2.42
C VAL A 329 24.88 0.32 3.18
N LEU A 330 25.34 -0.87 2.79
CA LEU A 330 26.42 -1.59 3.45
C LEU A 330 27.63 -1.81 2.53
N ASP A 331 28.84 -1.75 3.10
CA ASP A 331 30.07 -2.15 2.42
C ASP A 331 30.21 -3.69 2.29
N GLY A 332 31.30 -4.15 1.66
CA GLY A 332 31.63 -5.57 1.53
C GLY A 332 31.91 -6.32 2.84
N GLU A 333 32.13 -5.60 3.94
CA GLU A 333 32.22 -6.17 5.30
C GLU A 333 30.86 -6.12 6.04
N GLY A 334 29.82 -5.60 5.38
CA GLY A 334 28.47 -5.42 5.91
C GLY A 334 28.31 -4.27 6.90
N ARG A 335 29.29 -3.35 6.99
CA ARG A 335 29.12 -2.13 7.79
C ARG A 335 28.22 -1.14 7.06
N ILE A 336 27.30 -0.54 7.81
CA ILE A 336 26.46 0.58 7.38
C ILE A 336 27.38 1.76 7.03
N LEU A 337 27.34 2.18 5.77
CA LEU A 337 27.97 3.40 5.27
C LEU A 337 27.00 4.58 5.28
N GLN A 338 25.74 4.29 4.90
CA GLN A 338 24.72 5.31 4.71
C GLN A 338 23.34 4.85 5.15
N LEU A 339 22.60 5.74 5.81
CA LEU A 339 21.19 5.61 6.14
C LEU A 339 20.37 6.60 5.29
N TRP A 340 19.32 6.12 4.64
CA TRP A 340 18.48 6.88 3.71
C TRP A 340 17.04 6.97 4.21
N MET A 341 16.36 8.07 3.91
CA MET A 341 14.91 8.22 4.16
C MET A 341 14.17 8.89 3.01
N GLY A 342 13.03 8.32 2.62
CA GLY A 342 11.85 9.13 2.33
C GLY A 342 11.50 9.47 0.87
N CYS A 343 12.35 9.20 -0.12
CA CYS A 343 12.00 9.38 -1.53
C CYS A 343 12.50 8.23 -2.41
N GLY A 344 11.64 7.23 -2.69
CA GLY A 344 11.71 6.41 -3.92
C GLY A 344 13.02 5.67 -4.26
N ALA A 345 13.96 5.53 -3.31
CA ALA A 345 15.37 5.23 -3.55
C ALA A 345 15.68 4.08 -4.53
N LEU A 346 14.81 3.09 -4.60
CA LEU A 346 14.99 1.86 -5.37
C LEU A 346 14.20 1.81 -6.69
N PHE A 347 13.24 2.71 -6.92
CA PHE A 347 12.35 2.63 -8.09
C PHE A 347 12.81 3.46 -9.29
N ASP A 348 13.74 4.41 -9.10
CA ASP A 348 14.32 5.23 -10.18
C ASP A 348 15.75 4.82 -10.59
N MET A 349 16.36 3.85 -9.88
CA MET A 349 17.62 3.24 -10.31
C MET A 349 17.34 2.02 -11.19
N GLN A 350 18.07 1.88 -12.30
CA GLN A 350 17.79 0.84 -13.29
C GLN A 350 18.00 -0.56 -12.70
N ALA A 351 17.09 -1.48 -13.06
CA ALA A 351 16.96 -2.79 -12.43
C ALA A 351 18.15 -3.73 -12.68
N ASP A 352 19.05 -3.38 -13.60
CA ASP A 352 20.31 -4.08 -13.87
C ASP A 352 21.40 -3.86 -12.79
N HIS A 353 21.22 -2.89 -11.90
CA HIS A 353 22.15 -2.62 -10.79
C HIS A 353 21.88 -3.42 -9.50
N TYR A 354 20.78 -4.17 -9.42
CA TYR A 354 20.34 -4.86 -8.21
C TYR A 354 20.16 -6.36 -8.42
N GLU A 355 21.00 -7.16 -7.77
CA GLU A 355 20.85 -8.61 -7.66
C GLU A 355 20.14 -8.91 -6.32
N PRO A 356 18.86 -9.33 -6.30
CA PRO A 356 18.16 -9.67 -5.06
C PRO A 356 18.80 -10.92 -4.43
N ILE A 357 19.52 -10.75 -3.32
CA ILE A 357 20.23 -11.84 -2.61
C ILE A 357 19.32 -12.67 -1.72
N ALA A 358 18.18 -12.09 -1.35
CA ALA A 358 16.98 -12.83 -1.06
C ALA A 358 16.13 -12.78 -2.34
N PRO A 359 15.73 -13.90 -2.96
CA PRO A 359 14.72 -13.86 -4.03
C PRO A 359 13.34 -13.62 -3.40
N PRO A 360 12.52 -12.68 -3.91
CA PRO A 360 11.12 -12.58 -3.51
C PRO A 360 10.45 -13.94 -3.78
N ARG A 361 9.50 -14.36 -2.94
CA ARG A 361 8.87 -15.69 -3.05
C ARG A 361 7.89 -15.72 -4.23
N THR A 362 8.42 -15.76 -5.45
CA THR A 362 7.71 -16.04 -6.68
C THR A 362 7.46 -17.55 -6.82
N GLY A 363 6.59 -18.07 -5.95
CA GLY A 363 5.94 -19.37 -6.14
C GLY A 363 6.06 -20.36 -4.98
N LEU A 364 4.92 -20.69 -4.39
CA LEU A 364 4.29 -22.01 -4.56
C LEU A 364 2.77 -21.84 -4.70
#